data_AF-A0A535UUK3-F1
#
_entry.id   AF-A0A535UUK3-F1
#
_cell.length_a   1.000
_cell.length_b   1.000
_cell.length_c   1.000
_cell.angle_alpha   90.00
_cell.angle_beta   90.00
_cell.angle_gamma   90.00
#
_symmetry.space_group_name_H-M   'P 1'
#
loop_
_entity.id
_entity.type
_entity.pdbx_description
1 polymer ?
#
loop_
_entity_poly.entity_id
_entity_poly.type
_entity_poly.pdbx_seq_one_letter_code
_entity_poly.pdbx_strand_id
1 'polypeptide(L)'
;MTHRILPAAGCPLLALLLLAGCQQATIVPVTPAASPTAVATPPSAAYNPRYGNSPVAAADGLRLQRQLTSRGEYWEVSISTEPVRAGQVDNPDAAALAAARAAARQAHLVIATEIASTIKALLAGGRAGQQAYCVGLIDQVRALGYSGLQTATVEVYFSERDRHAELTWSASGATTYTVFDNDLGGNPSLLPGETTPFPAPPTP
;
A
#
# COMPACT_ATOMS: atom_id res chain seq x y z
N MET A 1 48.93 62.09 24.72
CA MET A 1 48.49 61.05 23.77
C MET A 1 49.41 59.84 23.98
N THR A 2 49.15 58.92 24.93
CA THR A 2 48.32 57.68 24.80
C THR A 2 48.61 56.94 23.49
N HIS A 3 49.18 55.71 23.47
CA HIS A 3 48.63 54.45 24.02
C HIS A 3 49.65 53.29 24.20
N ARG A 4 49.49 52.56 25.32
CA ARG A 4 49.40 51.09 25.59
C ARG A 4 50.45 50.12 24.98
N ILE A 5 51.26 49.32 25.73
CA ILE A 5 51.02 48.23 26.75
C ILE A 5 50.20 47.05 26.19
N LEU A 6 50.53 45.75 26.27
CA LEU A 6 51.69 44.83 26.48
C LEU A 6 51.14 43.42 26.04
N PRO A 7 51.94 42.33 26.00
CA PRO A 7 51.72 41.12 25.20
C PRO A 7 51.05 39.93 25.93
N ALA A 8 51.00 38.82 25.20
CA ALA A 8 50.35 37.54 25.45
C ALA A 8 51.02 36.62 26.51
N ALA A 9 50.26 35.55 26.80
CA ALA A 9 50.62 34.24 27.35
C ALA A 9 50.56 34.06 28.89
N GLY A 10 49.84 33.02 29.31
CA GLY A 10 49.80 32.54 30.69
C GLY A 10 48.77 31.43 30.92
N CYS A 11 49.24 30.20 31.00
CA CYS A 11 48.58 28.99 31.53
C CYS A 11 49.34 28.61 32.84
N PRO A 12 48.95 27.64 33.67
CA PRO A 12 47.70 27.34 34.38
C PRO A 12 47.95 27.13 35.91
N LEU A 13 46.99 26.48 36.61
CA LEU A 13 46.99 25.92 37.98
C LEU A 13 46.79 26.90 39.16
N LEU A 14 46.18 26.57 40.31
CA LEU A 14 45.26 25.56 40.87
C LEU A 14 45.31 25.85 42.39
N ALA A 15 44.17 25.84 43.12
CA ALA A 15 44.00 25.80 44.60
C ALA A 15 43.20 26.98 45.17
N LEU A 16 42.32 26.86 46.16
CA LEU A 16 41.56 25.76 46.77
C LEU A 16 40.63 26.47 47.80
N LEU A 17 39.40 25.97 47.95
CA LEU A 17 38.66 25.83 49.23
C LEU A 17 38.36 27.06 50.13
N LEU A 18 37.07 27.36 50.36
CA LEU A 18 36.35 27.07 51.63
C LEU A 18 34.94 27.72 51.70
N LEU A 19 33.96 26.81 51.77
CA LEU A 19 32.81 26.75 52.68
C LEU A 19 31.67 27.82 52.73
N ALA A 20 30.47 27.23 52.70
CA ALA A 20 29.30 27.49 53.56
C ALA A 20 28.21 28.43 53.04
N GLY A 21 27.12 27.80 52.62
CA GLY A 21 25.82 28.44 52.35
C GLY A 21 24.81 27.45 51.77
N CYS A 22 24.59 26.29 52.41
CA CYS A 22 23.56 25.34 52.01
C CYS A 22 22.17 25.92 52.34
N GLN A 23 21.56 26.62 51.39
CA GLN A 23 20.10 26.71 51.35
C GLN A 23 19.60 25.62 50.41
N GLN A 24 18.96 24.60 50.98
CA GLN A 24 18.19 23.61 50.24
C GLN A 24 17.01 24.32 49.58
N ALA A 25 17.19 24.72 48.32
CA ALA A 25 16.07 24.94 47.42
C ALA A 25 15.49 23.56 47.11
N THR A 26 14.37 23.22 47.75
CA THR A 26 13.54 22.09 47.33
C THR A 26 13.01 22.41 45.94
N ILE A 27 13.67 21.89 44.91
CA ILE A 27 13.11 21.85 43.56
C ILE A 27 11.95 20.86 43.65
N VAL A 28 10.72 21.36 43.70
CA VAL A 28 9.55 20.53 43.41
C VAL A 28 9.64 20.22 41.91
N PRO A 29 9.86 18.95 41.50
CA PRO A 29 9.71 18.62 40.10
C PRO A 29 8.25 18.87 39.74
N VAL A 30 7.99 19.92 38.97
CA VAL A 30 6.71 20.07 38.30
C VAL A 30 6.70 18.96 37.25
N THR A 31 6.09 17.83 37.58
CA THR A 31 5.82 16.80 36.58
C THR A 31 5.07 17.49 35.45
N PRO A 32 5.55 17.44 34.20
CA PRO A 32 4.76 17.92 33.08
C PRO A 32 3.39 17.27 33.19
N ALA A 33 2.33 18.08 33.24
CA ALA A 33 0.97 17.56 33.15
C ALA A 33 0.95 16.64 31.92
N ALA A 34 0.52 15.39 32.14
CA ALA A 34 0.44 14.41 31.08
C ALA A 34 -0.26 15.07 29.89
N SER A 35 0.45 15.15 28.75
CA SER A 35 -0.18 15.45 27.47
C SER A 35 -1.47 14.64 27.40
N PRO A 36 -2.61 15.21 26.99
CA PRO A 36 -3.86 14.47 26.93
C PRO A 36 -3.55 13.20 26.15
N THR A 37 -3.61 12.06 26.85
CA THR A 37 -3.46 10.75 26.25
C THR A 37 -4.42 10.77 25.09
N ALA A 38 -3.91 10.71 23.86
CA ALA A 38 -4.75 10.62 22.68
C ALA A 38 -5.75 9.53 23.01
N VAL A 39 -7.02 9.91 23.16
CA VAL A 39 -8.10 8.95 23.37
C VAL A 39 -7.92 8.01 22.20
N ALA A 40 -7.60 6.74 22.50
CA ALA A 40 -7.51 5.73 21.49
C ALA A 40 -8.88 5.72 20.82
N THR A 41 -8.96 6.35 19.65
CA THR A 41 -10.12 6.27 18.79
C THR A 41 -10.38 4.78 18.64
N PRO A 42 -11.58 4.28 18.99
CA PRO A 42 -11.90 2.89 18.76
C PRO A 42 -11.60 2.59 17.29
N PRO A 43 -10.99 1.42 16.97
CA PRO A 43 -10.59 1.14 15.59
C PRO A 43 -11.78 1.41 14.69
N SER A 44 -11.61 2.32 13.72
CA SER A 44 -12.60 2.58 12.69
C SER A 44 -13.12 1.24 12.21
N ALA A 45 -14.45 1.05 12.20
CA ALA A 45 -15.16 -0.21 11.88
C ALA A 45 -14.24 -1.27 11.24
N ALA A 46 -13.99 -2.37 11.96
CA ALA A 46 -13.08 -3.43 11.51
C ALA A 46 -13.31 -3.76 10.04
N TYR A 47 -12.41 -3.32 9.17
CA TYR A 47 -12.49 -3.59 7.74
C TYR A 47 -12.24 -5.08 7.52
N ASN A 48 -12.76 -5.64 6.44
CA ASN A 48 -12.50 -7.05 6.13
C ASN A 48 -11.12 -7.17 5.44
N PRO A 49 -10.11 -7.77 6.10
CA PRO A 49 -8.76 -7.85 5.56
C PRO A 49 -8.65 -8.72 4.31
N ARG A 50 -9.68 -9.52 3.99
CA ARG A 50 -9.76 -10.29 2.74
C ARG A 50 -9.60 -9.38 1.51
N TYR A 51 -10.21 -8.19 1.56
CA TYR A 51 -10.22 -7.27 0.42
C TYR A 51 -9.03 -6.30 0.40
N GLY A 52 -8.23 -6.24 1.47
CA GLY A 52 -7.04 -5.38 1.49
C GLY A 52 -6.42 -5.19 2.88
N ASN A 53 -5.22 -4.60 2.90
CA ASN A 53 -4.40 -4.45 4.11
C ASN A 53 -4.64 -3.16 4.92
N SER A 54 -5.60 -2.32 4.51
CA SER A 54 -6.03 -1.11 5.21
C SER A 54 -7.52 -0.83 4.96
N PRO A 55 -8.20 -0.03 5.79
CA PRO A 55 -9.61 0.32 5.58
C PRO A 55 -9.92 0.85 4.18
N VAL A 56 -9.10 1.78 3.67
CA VAL A 56 -9.26 2.36 2.33
C VAL A 56 -9.06 1.32 1.24
N ALA A 57 -7.98 0.55 1.30
CA ALA A 57 -7.67 -0.46 0.29
C ALA A 57 -8.71 -1.60 0.29
N ALA A 58 -9.19 -2.02 1.45
CA ALA A 58 -10.23 -3.03 1.56
C ALA A 58 -11.59 -2.58 1.01
N ALA A 59 -11.97 -1.31 1.23
CA ALA A 59 -13.18 -0.75 0.64
C ALA A 59 -13.08 -0.70 -0.90
N ASP A 60 -11.92 -0.30 -1.41
CA ASP A 60 -11.65 -0.24 -2.85
C ASP A 60 -11.58 -1.64 -3.48
N GLY A 61 -11.00 -2.63 -2.80
CA GLY A 61 -10.95 -4.03 -3.24
C GLY A 61 -12.34 -4.66 -3.35
N LEU A 62 -13.20 -4.46 -2.34
CA LEU A 62 -14.60 -4.89 -2.38
C LEU A 62 -15.38 -4.21 -3.52
N ARG A 63 -15.15 -2.90 -3.73
CA ARG A 63 -15.75 -2.16 -4.84
C ARG A 63 -15.33 -2.74 -6.19
N LEU A 64 -14.04 -2.99 -6.39
CA LEU A 64 -13.50 -3.57 -7.62
C LEU A 64 -14.09 -4.96 -7.87
N GLN A 65 -14.12 -5.84 -6.86
CA GLN A 65 -14.76 -7.16 -6.99
C GLN A 65 -16.22 -7.07 -7.45
N ARG A 66 -17.01 -6.18 -6.84
CA ARG A 66 -18.43 -5.98 -7.22
C ARG A 66 -18.57 -5.48 -8.66
N GLN A 67 -17.67 -4.60 -9.10
CA GLN A 67 -17.65 -4.09 -10.47
C GLN A 67 -17.27 -5.17 -11.50
N LEU A 68 -16.31 -6.04 -11.18
CA LEU A 68 -15.95 -7.17 -12.05
C LEU A 68 -17.11 -8.18 -12.10
N THR A 69 -17.71 -8.48 -10.94
CA THR A 69 -18.86 -9.38 -10.84
C THR A 69 -20.05 -8.90 -11.67
N SER A 70 -20.35 -7.59 -11.68
CA SER A 70 -21.46 -7.04 -12.48
C SER A 70 -21.24 -7.16 -14.00
N ARG A 71 -20.01 -7.43 -14.43
CA ARG A 71 -19.63 -7.69 -15.82
C ARG A 71 -19.55 -9.19 -16.15
N GLY A 72 -19.86 -10.07 -15.19
CA GLY A 72 -19.72 -11.52 -15.33
C GLY A 72 -18.29 -12.03 -15.14
N GLU A 73 -17.39 -11.20 -14.61
CA GLU A 73 -15.99 -11.55 -14.31
C GLU A 73 -15.89 -11.89 -12.81
N TYR A 74 -16.05 -13.17 -12.46
CA TYR A 74 -16.23 -13.60 -11.08
C TYR A 74 -14.88 -13.82 -10.37
N TRP A 75 -14.24 -12.72 -10.02
CA TRP A 75 -12.99 -12.70 -9.27
C TRP A 75 -13.23 -12.43 -7.79
N GLU A 76 -12.50 -13.14 -6.93
CA GLU A 76 -12.18 -12.66 -5.60
C GLU A 76 -11.02 -11.68 -5.70
N VAL A 77 -11.11 -10.52 -5.05
CA VAL A 77 -10.14 -9.44 -5.19
C VAL A 77 -9.59 -9.00 -3.84
N SER A 78 -8.27 -8.84 -3.76
CA SER A 78 -7.59 -8.18 -2.64
C SER A 78 -6.67 -7.07 -3.16
N ILE A 79 -6.68 -5.92 -2.49
CA ILE A 79 -5.79 -4.79 -2.77
C ILE A 79 -4.94 -4.51 -1.52
N SER A 80 -3.66 -4.79 -1.60
CA SER A 80 -2.68 -4.40 -0.57
C SER A 80 -1.86 -3.21 -1.05
N THR A 81 -1.58 -2.26 -0.18
CA THR A 81 -0.88 -1.02 -0.53
C THR A 81 0.23 -0.70 0.46
N GLU A 82 1.29 -0.04 -0.02
CA GLU A 82 2.36 0.47 0.84
C GLU A 82 2.60 1.97 0.60
N PRO A 83 2.79 2.78 1.66
CA PRO A 83 2.82 2.38 3.07
C PRO A 83 1.40 2.13 3.64
N VAL A 84 1.19 0.99 4.35
CA VAL A 84 -0.13 0.61 4.91
C VAL A 84 -0.79 1.72 5.72
N ARG A 85 0.01 2.45 6.51
CA ARG A 85 -0.46 3.54 7.38
C ARG A 85 -1.21 4.65 6.64
N ALA A 86 -0.95 4.84 5.35
CA ALA A 86 -1.65 5.85 4.56
C ALA A 86 -3.16 5.56 4.45
N GLY A 87 -3.55 4.29 4.45
CA GLY A 87 -4.96 3.88 4.38
C GLY A 87 -5.67 3.79 5.73
N GLN A 88 -4.99 4.08 6.85
CA GLN A 88 -5.58 4.10 8.20
C GLN A 88 -6.12 5.51 8.50
N VAL A 89 -7.34 5.79 8.03
CA VAL A 89 -7.97 7.11 8.12
C VAL A 89 -8.99 7.13 9.26
N ASP A 90 -8.71 7.90 10.32
CA ASP A 90 -9.57 7.98 11.52
C ASP A 90 -10.90 8.72 11.27
N ASN A 91 -10.88 9.79 10.46
CA ASN A 91 -12.06 10.56 10.06
C ASN A 91 -12.17 10.61 8.52
N PRO A 92 -12.87 9.64 7.90
CA PRO A 92 -12.85 9.45 6.46
C PRO A 92 -13.77 10.44 5.74
N ASP A 93 -13.31 11.68 5.56
CA ASP A 93 -13.89 12.59 4.57
C ASP A 93 -13.31 12.34 3.17
N ALA A 94 -13.93 12.92 2.14
CA ALA A 94 -13.51 12.71 0.76
C ALA A 94 -12.06 13.16 0.49
N ALA A 95 -11.59 14.21 1.16
CA ALA A 95 -10.24 14.73 0.98
C ALA A 95 -9.19 13.83 1.65
N ALA A 96 -9.48 13.35 2.87
CA ALA A 96 -8.65 12.40 3.60
C ALA A 96 -8.52 11.07 2.84
N LEU A 97 -9.62 10.57 2.28
CA LEU A 97 -9.61 9.36 1.44
C LEU A 97 -8.81 9.56 0.15
N ALA A 98 -8.91 10.73 -0.50
CA ALA A 98 -8.11 11.04 -1.69
C ALA A 98 -6.61 11.15 -1.36
N ALA A 99 -6.27 11.81 -0.26
CA ALA A 99 -4.88 11.92 0.22
C ALA A 99 -4.28 10.54 0.56
N ALA A 100 -5.06 9.67 1.22
CA ALA A 100 -4.66 8.31 1.54
C ALA A 100 -4.27 7.51 0.28
N ARG A 101 -5.12 7.54 -0.76
CA ARG A 101 -4.84 6.84 -2.02
C ARG A 101 -3.61 7.42 -2.74
N ALA A 102 -3.50 8.75 -2.81
CA ALA A 102 -2.38 9.43 -3.46
C ALA A 102 -1.03 9.20 -2.74
N ALA A 103 -1.06 8.87 -1.45
CA ALA A 103 0.13 8.58 -0.65
C ALA A 103 0.68 7.16 -0.88
N ALA A 104 -0.12 6.23 -1.42
CA ALA A 104 0.36 4.90 -1.77
C ALA A 104 1.46 4.98 -2.86
N ARG A 105 2.46 4.11 -2.72
CA ARG A 105 3.62 4.00 -3.62
C ARG A 105 3.72 2.62 -4.25
N GLN A 106 3.20 1.59 -3.60
CA GLN A 106 3.14 0.24 -4.13
C GLN A 106 1.72 -0.31 -3.97
N ALA A 107 1.29 -1.13 -4.94
CA ALA A 107 0.05 -1.89 -4.86
C ALA A 107 0.31 -3.36 -5.22
N HIS A 108 -0.29 -4.26 -4.47
CA HIS A 108 -0.33 -5.70 -4.76
C HIS A 108 -1.79 -6.09 -4.88
N LEU A 109 -2.18 -6.45 -6.10
CA LEU A 109 -3.50 -6.98 -6.41
C LEU A 109 -3.42 -8.49 -6.49
N VAL A 110 -4.30 -9.16 -5.76
CA VAL A 110 -4.54 -10.59 -5.91
C VAL A 110 -5.93 -10.76 -6.49
N ILE A 111 -6.02 -11.47 -7.62
CA ILE A 111 -7.29 -11.95 -8.16
C ILE A 111 -7.30 -13.48 -8.17
N ALA A 112 -8.37 -14.06 -7.65
CA ALA A 112 -8.51 -15.50 -7.56
C ALA A 112 -9.90 -15.95 -8.02
N THR A 113 -9.99 -17.09 -8.69
CA THR A 113 -11.28 -17.71 -9.03
C THR A 113 -11.12 -19.19 -9.32
N GLU A 114 -12.10 -20.00 -8.94
CA GLU A 114 -12.23 -21.39 -9.41
C GLU A 114 -13.34 -21.53 -10.46
N ILE A 115 -13.94 -20.42 -10.87
CA ILE A 115 -15.10 -20.41 -11.76
C ILE A 115 -14.64 -20.61 -13.20
N ALA A 116 -14.93 -21.80 -13.74
CA ALA A 116 -14.47 -22.23 -15.07
C ALA A 116 -14.76 -21.24 -16.20
N SER A 117 -15.91 -20.55 -16.20
CA SER A 117 -16.22 -19.55 -17.23
C SER A 117 -15.29 -18.34 -17.16
N THR A 118 -14.91 -17.90 -15.96
CA THR A 118 -13.99 -16.78 -15.75
C THR A 118 -12.57 -17.18 -16.15
N ILE A 119 -12.14 -18.38 -15.77
CA ILE A 119 -10.85 -18.96 -16.17
C ILE A 119 -10.74 -19.03 -17.70
N LYS A 120 -11.74 -19.62 -18.37
CA LYS A 120 -11.76 -19.76 -19.84
C LYS A 120 -11.73 -18.42 -20.56
N ALA A 121 -12.50 -17.43 -20.08
CA ALA A 121 -12.52 -16.10 -20.69
C ALA A 121 -11.18 -15.36 -20.54
N LEU A 122 -10.46 -15.54 -19.43
CA LEU A 122 -9.10 -15.00 -19.30
C LEU A 122 -8.15 -15.71 -20.27
N LEU A 123 -8.14 -17.05 -20.28
CA LEU A 123 -7.26 -17.87 -21.12
C LEU A 123 -7.51 -17.66 -22.62
N ALA A 124 -8.75 -17.40 -23.04
CA ALA A 124 -9.12 -17.12 -24.42
C ALA A 124 -8.40 -15.89 -25.00
N GLY A 125 -7.93 -14.96 -24.15
CA GLY A 125 -7.13 -13.81 -24.58
C GLY A 125 -5.70 -14.18 -25.03
N GLY A 126 -5.25 -15.41 -24.75
CA GLY A 126 -3.86 -15.80 -24.85
C GLY A 126 -2.94 -14.92 -23.99
N ARG A 127 -1.63 -15.17 -24.03
CA ARG A 127 -0.67 -14.43 -23.19
C ARG A 127 -0.81 -12.90 -23.29
N ALA A 128 -0.98 -12.37 -24.49
CA ALA A 128 -1.09 -10.93 -24.72
C ALA A 128 -2.39 -10.34 -24.15
N GLY A 129 -3.53 -11.02 -24.31
CA GLY A 129 -4.80 -10.58 -23.76
C GLY A 129 -4.83 -10.65 -22.24
N GLN A 130 -4.24 -11.70 -21.65
CA GLN A 130 -4.11 -11.81 -20.20
C GLN A 130 -3.21 -10.72 -19.60
N GLN A 131 -2.08 -10.43 -20.25
CA GLN A 131 -1.21 -9.31 -19.86
C GLN A 131 -1.98 -7.97 -19.93
N ALA A 132 -2.69 -7.71 -21.03
CA ALA A 132 -3.47 -6.49 -21.21
C ALA A 132 -4.59 -6.37 -20.16
N TYR A 133 -5.24 -7.48 -19.82
CA TYR A 133 -6.24 -7.53 -18.75
C TYR A 133 -5.64 -7.13 -17.40
N CYS A 134 -4.48 -7.70 -17.03
CA CYS A 134 -3.78 -7.37 -15.79
C CYS A 134 -3.33 -5.90 -15.74
N VAL A 135 -2.85 -5.34 -16.86
CA VAL A 135 -2.54 -3.90 -16.95
C VAL A 135 -3.80 -3.05 -16.74
N GLY A 136 -4.93 -3.43 -17.36
CA GLY A 136 -6.19 -2.71 -17.18
C GLY A 136 -6.71 -2.73 -15.73
N LEU A 137 -6.46 -3.79 -14.96
CA LEU A 137 -6.76 -3.82 -13.53
C LEU A 137 -5.93 -2.79 -12.75
N ILE A 138 -4.64 -2.65 -13.07
CA ILE A 138 -3.79 -1.62 -12.47
C ILE A 138 -4.30 -0.23 -12.84
N ASP A 139 -4.71 0.00 -14.09
CA ASP A 139 -5.26 1.27 -14.52
C ASP A 139 -6.58 1.60 -13.80
N GLN A 140 -7.43 0.62 -13.51
CA GLN A 140 -8.61 0.81 -12.66
C GLN A 140 -8.22 1.22 -11.23
N VAL A 141 -7.22 0.57 -10.63
CA VAL A 141 -6.71 0.97 -9.31
C VAL A 141 -6.20 2.40 -9.35
N ARG A 142 -5.38 2.76 -10.33
CA ARG A 142 -4.87 4.14 -10.48
C ARG A 142 -6.01 5.15 -10.62
N ALA A 143 -7.07 4.81 -11.35
CA ALA A 143 -8.23 5.66 -11.53
C ALA A 143 -9.09 5.85 -10.26
N LEU A 144 -8.95 4.99 -9.24
CA LEU A 144 -9.54 5.24 -7.92
C LEU A 144 -8.84 6.39 -7.16
N GLY A 145 -7.69 6.87 -7.64
CA GLY A 145 -6.92 7.95 -7.02
C GLY A 145 -5.55 7.53 -6.51
N TYR A 146 -5.10 6.31 -6.80
CA TYR A 146 -3.76 5.80 -6.47
C TYR A 146 -2.71 6.38 -7.45
N SER A 147 -2.68 7.71 -7.59
CA SER A 147 -1.84 8.44 -8.54
C SER A 147 -0.35 8.42 -8.18
N GLY A 148 -0.04 8.09 -6.92
CA GLY A 148 1.32 8.04 -6.40
C GLY A 148 2.07 6.73 -6.64
N LEU A 149 1.42 5.71 -7.21
CA LEU A 149 2.01 4.38 -7.41
C LEU A 149 3.28 4.45 -8.27
N GLN A 150 4.34 3.84 -7.76
CA GLN A 150 5.63 3.66 -8.43
C GLN A 150 5.75 2.25 -8.99
N THR A 151 5.20 1.27 -8.27
CA THR A 151 5.14 -0.13 -8.70
C THR A 151 3.77 -0.71 -8.38
N ALA A 152 3.38 -1.70 -9.17
CA ALA A 152 2.19 -2.50 -8.91
C ALA A 152 2.43 -3.94 -9.37
N THR A 153 1.86 -4.90 -8.65
CA THR A 153 1.89 -6.31 -9.02
C THR A 153 0.45 -6.83 -9.06
N VAL A 154 0.15 -7.67 -10.04
CA VAL A 154 -1.10 -8.43 -10.12
C VAL A 154 -0.76 -9.91 -10.13
N GLU A 155 -1.27 -10.65 -9.15
CA GLU A 155 -1.19 -12.11 -9.13
C GLU A 155 -2.55 -12.71 -9.48
N VAL A 156 -2.52 -13.68 -10.38
CA VAL A 156 -3.70 -14.41 -10.85
C VAL A 156 -3.64 -15.84 -10.33
N TYR A 157 -4.69 -16.24 -9.62
CA TYR A 157 -4.86 -17.59 -9.10
C TYR A 157 -6.10 -18.25 -9.68
N PHE A 158 -5.98 -19.51 -10.09
CA PHE A 158 -7.12 -20.35 -10.49
C PHE A 158 -7.59 -21.32 -9.38
N SER A 159 -6.83 -21.39 -8.29
CA SER A 159 -7.15 -22.10 -7.05
C SER A 159 -6.32 -21.49 -5.91
N GLU A 160 -6.60 -21.83 -4.66
CA GLU A 160 -5.84 -21.35 -3.51
C GLU A 160 -4.33 -21.69 -3.55
N ARG A 161 -3.91 -22.67 -4.37
CA ARG A 161 -2.52 -23.14 -4.43
C ARG A 161 -1.84 -22.89 -5.77
N ASP A 162 -2.60 -22.61 -6.82
CA ASP A 162 -2.09 -22.53 -8.18
C ASP A 162 -2.05 -21.08 -8.65
N ARG A 163 -0.88 -20.45 -8.45
CA ARG A 163 -0.59 -19.15 -9.06
C ARG A 163 -0.38 -19.36 -10.55
N HIS A 164 -1.35 -18.95 -11.34
CA HIS A 164 -1.34 -19.05 -12.78
C HIS A 164 -0.34 -18.06 -13.40
N ALA A 165 -0.45 -16.80 -13.03
CA ALA A 165 0.37 -15.74 -13.62
C ALA A 165 0.67 -14.60 -12.66
N GLU A 166 1.70 -13.83 -12.98
CA GLU A 166 2.09 -12.61 -12.28
C GLU A 166 2.44 -11.53 -13.30
N LEU A 167 1.88 -10.33 -13.09
CA LEU A 167 2.28 -9.10 -13.77
C LEU A 167 2.98 -8.18 -12.79
N THR A 168 4.14 -7.66 -13.15
CA THR A 168 4.78 -6.52 -12.48
C THR A 168 4.76 -5.31 -13.39
N TRP A 169 4.45 -4.16 -12.82
CA TRP A 169 4.34 -2.87 -13.50
C TRP A 169 5.13 -1.81 -12.75
N SER A 170 5.74 -0.87 -13.48
CA SER A 170 6.35 0.32 -12.91
C SER A 170 5.89 1.60 -13.60
N ALA A 171 5.88 2.70 -12.84
CA ALA A 171 5.58 4.03 -13.35
C ALA A 171 6.60 4.51 -14.41
N SER A 172 7.80 3.92 -14.43
CA SER A 172 8.81 4.16 -15.47
C SER A 172 8.50 3.49 -16.81
N GLY A 173 7.42 2.72 -16.91
CA GLY A 173 6.97 2.05 -18.13
C GLY A 173 7.47 0.62 -18.30
N ALA A 174 8.15 0.04 -17.30
CA ALA A 174 8.50 -1.37 -17.34
C ALA A 174 7.27 -2.23 -17.00
N THR A 175 7.04 -3.29 -17.77
CA THR A 175 5.98 -4.26 -17.49
C THR A 175 6.51 -5.65 -17.82
N THR A 176 6.45 -6.56 -16.84
CA THR A 176 6.84 -7.96 -17.03
C THR A 176 5.65 -8.84 -16.70
N TYR A 177 5.30 -9.75 -17.59
CA TYR A 177 4.22 -10.71 -17.40
C TYR A 177 4.74 -12.13 -17.55
N THR A 178 4.52 -12.96 -16.52
CA THR A 178 4.98 -14.34 -16.44
C THR A 178 3.81 -15.27 -16.18
N VAL A 179 3.71 -16.34 -16.95
CA VAL A 179 2.76 -17.46 -16.74
C VAL A 179 3.56 -18.64 -16.19
N PHE A 180 3.07 -19.27 -15.13
CA PHE A 180 3.80 -20.31 -14.38
C PHE A 180 3.36 -21.74 -14.70
N ASP A 181 2.14 -21.94 -15.21
CA ASP A 181 1.49 -23.27 -15.31
C ASP A 181 1.23 -23.75 -16.75
N ASN A 182 1.89 -23.14 -17.75
CA ASN A 182 1.70 -23.43 -19.18
C ASN A 182 0.22 -23.43 -19.60
N ASP A 183 -0.57 -22.44 -19.15
CA ASP A 183 -1.99 -22.28 -19.48
C ASP A 183 -2.83 -23.52 -19.11
N LEU A 184 -2.52 -24.14 -17.95
CA LEU A 184 -3.19 -25.33 -17.45
C LEU A 184 -3.04 -26.56 -18.34
N GLY A 185 -1.89 -26.75 -19.02
CA GLY A 185 -1.65 -27.83 -19.99
C GLY A 185 -1.95 -29.27 -19.54
N GLY A 186 -2.27 -29.51 -18.27
CA GLY A 186 -2.77 -30.79 -17.73
C GLY A 186 -4.29 -30.90 -17.52
N ASN A 187 -5.08 -29.84 -17.67
CA ASN A 187 -6.53 -29.85 -17.45
C ASN A 187 -7.32 -29.39 -18.69
N PRO A 188 -7.69 -30.33 -19.60
CA PRO A 188 -8.36 -29.98 -20.85
C PRO A 188 -9.77 -29.37 -20.64
N SER A 189 -10.38 -29.55 -19.47
CA SER A 189 -11.71 -29.00 -19.18
C SER A 189 -11.73 -27.47 -19.05
N LEU A 190 -10.56 -26.86 -18.81
CA LEU A 190 -10.38 -25.41 -18.65
C LEU A 190 -9.83 -24.74 -19.91
N LEU A 191 -9.63 -25.50 -21.00
CA LEU A 191 -9.27 -24.90 -22.29
C LEU A 191 -10.39 -23.96 -22.78
N PRO A 192 -10.02 -22.82 -23.38
CA PRO A 192 -10.98 -21.76 -23.71
C PRO A 192 -12.03 -22.16 -24.76
N GLY A 193 -11.75 -23.09 -25.68
CA GLY A 193 -12.68 -23.45 -26.75
C GLY A 193 -13.10 -22.21 -27.58
N GLU A 194 -14.40 -22.04 -27.83
CA GLU A 194 -14.98 -20.86 -28.54
C GLU A 194 -15.30 -19.68 -27.59
N THR A 195 -14.73 -19.63 -26.38
CA THR A 195 -15.03 -18.58 -25.40
C THR A 195 -14.49 -17.22 -25.85
N THR A 196 -15.31 -16.17 -25.75
CA THR A 196 -14.87 -14.79 -25.98
C THR A 196 -13.91 -14.33 -24.88
N PRO A 197 -12.76 -13.72 -25.21
CA PRO A 197 -11.84 -13.22 -24.20
C PRO A 197 -12.46 -12.09 -23.39
N PHE A 198 -11.99 -11.90 -22.15
CA PHE A 198 -12.35 -10.71 -21.40
C PHE A 198 -11.95 -9.45 -22.18
N PRO A 199 -12.84 -8.45 -22.30
CA PRO A 199 -12.44 -7.14 -22.77
C PRO A 199 -11.47 -6.53 -21.74
N ALA A 200 -10.59 -5.64 -22.20
CA ALA A 200 -9.77 -4.86 -21.28
C ALA A 200 -10.69 -4.20 -20.22
N PRO A 201 -10.34 -4.27 -18.92
CA PRO A 201 -11.11 -3.62 -17.88
C PRO A 201 -11.28 -2.13 -18.22
N PRO A 202 -12.50 -1.57 -18.24
CA PRO A 202 -12.72 -0.18 -18.63
C PRO A 202 -12.03 0.74 -17.63
N THR A 203 -11.33 1.75 -18.14
CA THR A 203 -10.98 2.93 -17.34
C THR A 203 -12.27 3.69 -17.02
N PRO A 204 -12.53 4.02 -15.75
CA PRO A 204 -13.72 4.80 -15.37
C PRO A 204 -13.71 6.22 -15.96
#